data_AF-A0A3D1ARB2-F1
#
_entry.id   AF-A0A3D1ARB2-F1
#
_cell.length_a   1.000
_cell.length_b   1.000
_cell.length_c   1.000
_cell.angle_alpha   90.00
_cell.angle_beta   90.00
_cell.angle_gamma   90.00
#
_symmetry.space_group_name_H-M   'P 1'
#
loop_
_entity.id
_entity.type
_entity.pdbx_description
1 polymer ?
#
loop_
_entity_poly.entity_id
_entity_poly.type
_entity_poly.pdbx_seq_one_letter_code
_entity_poly.pdbx_strand_id
1 'polypeptide(L)'
;MRVRLGDIIDDYCVKCKRIMNHAVVSMLQDDPAKVRCRTCYSDHDYRHEQAPPPKVDARKAALQQASLSESGASGATAEAEAEPAPPTADNSPEEPS
;
A
#
# COMPACT_ATOMS: atom_id res chain seq x y z
N MET A 1 6.10 -5.60 21.10
CA MET A 1 7.57 -5.56 20.97
C MET A 1 7.92 -4.13 20.57
N ARG A 2 8.83 -3.44 21.28
CA ARG A 2 9.21 -2.06 20.93
C ARG A 2 10.42 -2.08 20.00
N VAL A 3 10.36 -1.32 18.91
CA VAL A 3 11.45 -1.18 17.93
C VAL A 3 12.66 -0.48 18.54
N ARG A 4 13.85 -0.97 18.22
CA ARG A 4 15.16 -0.47 18.66
C ARG A 4 16.07 -0.16 17.48
N LEU A 5 17.13 0.58 17.75
CA LEU A 5 18.19 0.80 16.78
C LEU A 5 18.81 -0.53 16.37
N GLY A 6 19.00 -0.73 15.07
CA GLY A 6 19.52 -1.96 14.50
C GLY A 6 18.48 -3.06 14.30
N ASP A 7 17.26 -2.91 14.80
CA ASP A 7 16.17 -3.85 14.50
C ASP A 7 15.91 -3.89 13.00
N ILE A 8 15.43 -5.05 12.54
CA ILE A 8 15.08 -5.27 11.15
C ILE A 8 13.58 -5.10 11.00
N ILE A 9 13.19 -4.17 10.14
CA ILE A 9 11.78 -3.86 9.84
C ILE A 9 11.57 -3.84 8.34
N ASP A 10 10.35 -4.11 7.89
CA ASP A 10 9.98 -3.94 6.49
C ASP A 10 9.60 -2.48 6.20
N ASP A 11 10.08 -1.97 5.05
CA ASP A 11 9.73 -0.65 4.55
C ASP A 11 9.81 -0.61 3.02
N TYR A 12 9.18 0.40 2.40
CA TYR A 12 9.28 0.62 0.96
C TYR A 12 10.60 1.31 0.60
N CYS A 13 11.49 0.57 -0.05
CA CYS A 13 12.72 1.15 -0.55
C CYS A 13 12.48 1.94 -1.84
N VAL A 14 12.74 3.25 -1.83
CA VAL A 14 12.59 4.10 -3.03
C VAL A 14 13.57 3.76 -4.15
N LYS A 15 14.74 3.18 -3.82
CA LYS A 15 15.74 2.72 -4.79
C LYS A 15 15.39 1.37 -5.39
N CYS A 16 15.00 0.39 -4.56
CA CYS A 16 14.60 -0.94 -5.05
C CYS A 16 13.16 -0.99 -5.57
N LYS A 17 12.33 0.01 -5.27
CA LYS A 17 10.93 0.13 -5.65
C LYS A 17 10.05 -1.05 -5.19
N ARG A 18 10.32 -1.56 -3.99
CA ARG A 18 9.57 -2.67 -3.37
C ARG A 18 9.71 -2.64 -1.86
N ILE A 19 8.79 -3.31 -1.17
CA ILE A 19 8.86 -3.56 0.28
C ILE A 19 9.97 -4.59 0.53
N MET A 20 10.89 -4.28 1.44
CA MET A 20 12.00 -5.14 1.82
C MET A 20 12.42 -4.88 3.27
N ASN A 21 13.32 -5.73 3.76
CA ASN A 21 13.97 -5.58 5.04
C ASN A 21 14.97 -4.41 5.06
N HIS A 22 14.81 -3.54 6.05
CA HIS A 22 15.69 -2.43 6.35
C HIS A 22 16.17 -2.53 7.81
N ALA A 23 17.35 -2.01 8.10
CA ALA A 23 17.83 -1.85 9.48
C ALA A 23 17.50 -0.44 9.96
N VAL A 24 16.97 -0.31 11.19
CA VAL A 24 16.71 1.00 11.79
C VAL A 24 18.03 1.69 12.13
N VAL A 25 18.29 2.85 11.52
CA VAL A 25 19.54 3.60 11.73
C VAL A 25 19.36 4.85 12.59
N SER A 26 18.13 5.35 12.72
CA SER A 26 17.81 6.40 13.68
C SER A 26 16.36 6.28 14.17
N MET A 27 16.14 6.70 15.41
CA MET A 27 14.83 6.76 16.05
C MET A 27 14.48 8.24 16.31
N LEU A 28 13.21 8.59 16.19
CA LEU A 28 12.65 9.84 16.69
C LEU A 28 11.60 9.50 17.74
N GLN A 29 11.85 9.92 18.98
CA GLN A 29 11.03 9.53 20.14
C GLN A 29 11.01 7.99 20.32
N ASP A 30 9.89 7.33 20.00
CA ASP A 30 9.73 5.88 20.09
C ASP A 30 9.48 5.23 18.71
N ASP A 31 9.62 6.00 17.61
CA ASP A 31 9.35 5.54 16.24
C ASP A 31 10.62 5.61 15.35
N PRO A 32 10.83 4.65 14.44
CA PRO A 32 11.95 4.69 13.49
C PRO A 32 11.85 5.90 12.55
N ALA A 33 12.88 6.75 12.55
CA ALA A 33 12.93 7.93 11.69
C ALA A 33 13.58 7.63 10.34
N LYS A 34 14.74 6.93 10.37
CA LYS A 34 15.47 6.53 9.17
C LYS A 34 15.83 5.06 9.21
N VAL A 35 15.86 4.50 8.02
CA VAL A 35 16.15 3.09 7.79
C VAL A 35 17.18 2.93 6.66
N ARG A 36 17.99 1.88 6.76
CA ARG A 36 18.97 1.48 5.73
C ARG A 36 18.49 0.22 5.04
N CYS A 37 18.33 0.25 3.73
CA CYS A 37 17.98 -0.94 2.95
C CYS A 37 19.09 -1.99 3.04
N ARG A 38 18.75 -3.24 3.39
CA ARG A 38 19.72 -4.34 3.48
C ARG A 38 20.15 -4.89 2.12
N THR A 39 19.51 -4.45 1.04
CA THR A 39 19.84 -4.87 -0.33
C THR A 39 20.65 -3.82 -1.07
N CYS A 40 20.18 -2.57 -1.11
CA CYS A 40 20.86 -1.50 -1.85
C CYS A 40 21.68 -0.54 -0.98
N TYR A 41 21.69 -0.74 0.35
CA TYR A 41 22.47 0.04 1.32
C TYR A 41 22.23 1.56 1.27
N SER A 42 21.10 1.98 0.70
CA SER A 42 20.69 3.39 0.70
C SER A 42 19.87 3.68 1.95
N ASP A 43 20.15 4.83 2.56
CA ASP A 43 19.40 5.34 3.71
C ASP A 43 18.24 6.20 3.21
N HIS A 44 17.07 6.06 3.82
CA HIS A 44 15.91 6.93 3.59
C HIS A 44 15.05 7.04 4.85
N ASP A 45 14.14 8.00 4.85
CA ASP A 45 13.14 8.13 5.92
C ASP A 45 12.21 6.90 5.90
N TYR A 46 11.77 6.49 7.08
CA TYR A 46 10.82 5.40 7.22
C TYR A 46 9.48 5.80 6.61
N ARG A 47 8.92 4.95 5.75
CA ARG A 47 7.69 5.26 5.01
C ARG A 47 6.48 4.45 5.48
N HIS A 48 6.60 3.69 6.58
CA HIS A 48 5.56 2.79 7.06
C HIS A 48 5.06 1.86 5.95
N GLU A 49 5.98 1.32 5.15
CA GLU A 49 5.68 0.38 4.05
C GLU A 49 4.88 1.02 2.90
N GLN A 50 4.69 2.35 2.91
CA GLN A 50 3.91 3.05 1.89
C GLN A 50 4.78 3.43 0.69
N ALA A 51 4.33 2.97 -0.48
CA ALA A 51 4.86 3.44 -1.75
C ALA A 51 4.66 4.96 -1.87
N PRO A 52 5.63 5.71 -2.44
CA PRO A 52 5.44 7.11 -2.72
C PRO A 52 4.25 7.29 -3.68
N PRO A 53 3.41 8.32 -3.44
CA PRO A 53 2.31 8.60 -4.33
C PRO A 53 2.85 8.79 -5.75
N PRO A 54 2.13 8.31 -6.77
CA PRO A 54 2.53 8.53 -8.14
C PRO A 54 2.65 10.03 -8.38
N LYS A 55 3.76 10.45 -8.97
CA LYS A 55 3.89 11.83 -9.45
C LYS A 55 2.85 12.01 -10.54
N VAL A 56 1.72 12.61 -10.19
CA VAL A 56 0.72 13.06 -11.15
C VAL A 56 1.33 14.21 -11.91
N ASP A 57 1.77 13.93 -13.14
CA ASP A 57 2.16 14.97 -14.08
C ASP A 57 0.92 15.83 -14.36
N ALA A 58 0.96 17.10 -13.95
CA ALA A 58 -0.16 18.04 -14.11
C ALA A 58 -0.67 18.11 -15.56
N ARG A 59 0.22 17.91 -16.54
CA ARG A 59 -0.16 17.81 -17.97
C ARG A 59 -1.01 16.58 -18.27
N LYS A 60 -0.68 15.44 -17.68
CA LYS A 60 -1.42 14.18 -17.89
C LYS A 60 -2.80 14.25 -17.23
N ALA A 61 -2.90 14.90 -16.07
CA ALA A 61 -4.18 15.18 -15.41
C ALA A 61 -5.06 16.14 -16.25
N ALA A 62 -4.47 17.21 -16.81
CA ALA A 62 -5.18 18.14 -17.68
C ALA A 62 -5.68 17.47 -18.99
N LEU A 63 -4.86 16.60 -19.59
CA LEU A 63 -5.24 15.81 -20.77
C LEU A 63 -6.38 14.83 -20.45
N GLN A 64 -6.35 14.16 -19.29
CA GLN A 64 -7.42 13.28 -18.86
C GLN A 64 -8.74 14.05 -18.63
N GLN A 65 -8.69 15.20 -17.94
CA GLN A 65 -9.88 16.05 -17.76
C GLN A 65 -10.44 16.54 -19.10
N ALA A 66 -9.60 16.97 -20.04
CA ALA A 66 -10.06 17.38 -21.37
C ALA A 66 -10.76 16.22 -22.11
N SER A 67 -10.19 15.01 -22.07
CA SER A 67 -10.77 13.83 -22.74
C SER A 67 -12.10 13.36 -22.13
N LEU A 68 -12.26 13.49 -20.81
CA LEU A 68 -13.48 13.17 -20.07
C LEU A 68 -14.57 14.23 -20.28
N SER A 69 -14.18 15.47 -20.58
CA SER A 69 -15.10 16.58 -20.87
C SER A 69 -15.69 16.50 -22.28
N GLU A 70 -14.92 16.00 -23.25
CA GLU A 70 -15.40 15.81 -24.62
C GLU A 70 -16.23 14.52 -24.79
N SER A 71 -15.96 13.50 -23.96
CA SER A 71 -16.72 12.25 -23.96
C SER A 71 -17.90 12.37 -22.99
N GLY A 72 -18.96 13.06 -23.40
CA GLY A 72 -20.21 13.17 -22.65
C GLY A 72 -20.87 11.80 -22.43
N ALA A 73 -20.48 11.09 -21.37
CA ALA A 73 -21.24 9.97 -20.82
C ALA A 73 -22.02 10.48 -19.59
N SER A 74 -23.22 10.99 -19.88
CA SER A 74 -24.28 11.15 -18.90
C SER A 74 -24.61 9.78 -18.29
N GLY A 75 -24.51 9.67 -16.97
CA GLY A 75 -24.81 8.45 -16.23
C GLY A 75 -24.78 8.69 -14.73
N ALA A 76 -25.74 9.47 -14.25
CA ALA A 76 -26.08 9.55 -12.84
C ALA A 76 -26.57 8.20 -12.33
N THR A 77 -26.07 7.73 -11.19
CA THR A 77 -26.82 7.54 -9.93
C THR A 77 -25.96 6.77 -8.93
N ALA A 78 -25.94 7.29 -7.71
CA ALA A 78 -25.59 6.55 -6.53
C ALA A 78 -26.73 5.55 -6.27
N GLU A 79 -26.40 4.31 -5.95
CA GLU A 79 -27.21 3.51 -5.02
C GLU A 79 -26.30 2.47 -4.36
N ALA A 80 -26.19 2.62 -3.04
CA ALA A 80 -25.76 1.58 -2.15
C ALA A 80 -26.92 0.59 -2.04
N GLU A 81 -26.65 -0.69 -2.30
CA GLU A 81 -27.48 -1.76 -1.76
C GLU A 81 -26.55 -2.89 -1.33
N ALA A 82 -26.27 -2.89 -0.03
CA ALA A 82 -25.95 -4.10 0.68
C ALA A 82 -27.28 -4.76 1.01
N GLU A 83 -27.50 -5.99 0.55
CA GLU A 83 -28.21 -6.99 1.35
C GLU A 83 -27.77 -8.42 0.96
N PRO A 84 -27.84 -9.36 1.91
CA PRO A 84 -26.96 -10.52 2.00
C PRO A 84 -27.57 -11.79 1.39
N ALA A 85 -26.71 -12.63 0.82
CA ALA A 85 -27.06 -13.99 0.41
C ALA A 85 -26.84 -15.00 1.58
N PRO A 86 -27.55 -16.14 1.55
CA PRO A 86 -28.35 -16.71 2.66
C PRO A 86 -27.61 -17.65 3.63
N PRO A 87 -28.27 -18.04 4.75
CA PRO A 87 -27.72 -18.95 5.76
C PRO A 87 -27.90 -20.44 5.41
N THR A 88 -27.12 -21.25 6.14
CA THR A 88 -27.25 -22.71 6.37
C THR A 88 -26.78 -23.60 5.22
N ALA A 89 -26.23 -24.79 5.42
CA ALA A 89 -25.63 -25.51 6.54
C ALA A 89 -25.04 -26.79 5.93
N ASP A 90 -24.09 -27.40 6.64
CA ASP A 90 -23.87 -28.85 6.70
C ASP A 90 -23.48 -29.61 5.40
N ASN A 91 -22.20 -30.00 5.31
CA ASN A 91 -21.93 -31.44 5.25
C ASN A 91 -20.61 -31.82 5.94
N SER A 92 -20.74 -32.75 6.88
CA SER A 92 -19.69 -33.38 7.69
C SER A 92 -18.70 -34.26 6.88
N PRO A 93 -17.61 -34.74 7.51
CA PRO A 93 -16.43 -35.28 6.87
C PRO A 93 -16.48 -36.79 6.66
N GLU A 94 -15.90 -37.27 5.56
CA GLU A 94 -15.12 -38.52 5.44
C GLU A 94 -14.82 -38.73 3.95
N GLU A 95 -13.58 -39.05 3.60
CA GLU A 95 -13.38 -40.25 2.77
C GLU A 95 -11.94 -40.79 2.92
N PRO A 96 -11.77 -42.11 2.75
CA PRO A 96 -10.64 -42.88 3.23
C PRO A 96 -9.62 -43.21 2.13
N SER A 97 -8.36 -43.44 2.52
CA SER A 97 -7.47 -44.52 2.03
C SER A 97 -6.10 -44.43 2.69
#